data_AF-A0A7J9XFA3-F1
#
_entry.id   AF-A0A7J9XFA3-F1
#
_cell.length_a   1.000
_cell.length_b   1.000
_cell.length_c   1.000
_cell.angle_alpha   90.00
_cell.angle_beta   90.00
_cell.angle_gamma   90.00
#
_symmetry.space_group_name_H-M   'P 1'
#
loop_
_entity.id
_entity.type
_entity.pdbx_description
1 polymer ?
#
loop_
_entity_poly.entity_id
_entity_poly.type
_entity_poly.pdbx_seq_one_letter_code
_entity_poly.pdbx_strand_id
1 'polypeptide(L)'
;MPAGSARGFAYGLGGAAVTGVGFGVLLGFEAWRARQVIGRPTAQPPHTDGRYGKGRGAPVRLLVAGDSLAAGYGVQREETIAAGVATELARRAHRPVDVANVAK
;
A
#
# COMPACT_ATOMS: atom_id res chain seq x y z
N MET A 1 54.32 -10.56 20.75
CA MET A 1 53.60 -10.56 19.46
C MET A 1 52.16 -11.04 19.73
N PRO A 2 51.14 -10.16 19.73
CA PRO A 2 49.77 -10.56 20.06
C PRO A 2 49.13 -11.30 18.89
N ALA A 3 49.14 -12.63 18.92
CA ALA A 3 48.50 -13.49 17.91
C ALA A 3 46.96 -13.58 18.06
N GLY A 4 46.36 -12.84 19.00
CA GLY A 4 44.92 -12.90 19.32
C GLY A 4 44.03 -12.03 18.44
N SER A 5 44.52 -10.92 17.89
CA SER A 5 43.72 -9.94 17.15
C SER A 5 43.32 -10.39 15.75
N ALA A 6 44.21 -11.09 15.03
CA ALA A 6 43.94 -11.57 13.67
C ALA A 6 42.88 -12.68 13.64
N ARG A 7 42.93 -13.62 14.61
CA ARG A 7 41.93 -14.68 14.74
C ARG A 7 40.57 -14.12 15.14
N GLY A 8 40.52 -13.21 16.13
CA GLY A 8 39.28 -12.55 16.55
C GLY A 8 38.61 -11.75 15.42
N PHE A 9 39.39 -11.05 14.61
CA PHE A 9 38.90 -10.33 13.44
C PHE A 9 38.35 -11.28 12.35
N ALA A 10 39.06 -12.38 12.07
CA ALA A 10 38.60 -13.38 11.10
C ALA A 10 37.29 -14.06 11.55
N TYR A 11 37.16 -14.42 12.84
CA TYR A 11 35.92 -14.97 13.39
C TYR A 11 34.77 -13.95 13.38
N GLY A 12 35.07 -12.67 13.68
CA GLY A 12 34.08 -11.60 13.63
C GLY A 12 33.54 -11.35 12.23
N LEU A 13 34.41 -11.31 11.22
CA LEU A 13 34.01 -11.17 9.82
C LEU A 13 33.25 -12.40 9.30
N GLY A 14 33.70 -13.61 9.66
CA GLY A 14 33.02 -14.85 9.28
C GLY A 14 31.62 -14.95 9.88
N GLY A 15 31.45 -14.62 11.17
CA GLY A 15 30.16 -14.62 11.85
C GLY A 15 29.18 -13.58 11.31
N ALA A 16 29.69 -12.38 10.98
CA ALA A 16 28.89 -11.33 10.35
C ALA A 16 28.44 -11.72 8.93
N ALA A 17 29.32 -12.34 8.15
CA ALA A 17 28.99 -12.82 6.80
C ALA A 17 27.92 -13.91 6.82
N VAL A 18 28.04 -14.91 7.70
CA VAL A 18 27.04 -15.98 7.84
C VAL A 18 25.69 -15.44 8.28
N THR A 19 25.67 -14.54 9.26
CA THR A 19 24.43 -13.91 9.73
C THR A 19 23.79 -13.08 8.64
N GLY A 20 24.57 -12.28 7.91
CA GLY A 20 24.08 -11.46 6.80
C GLY A 20 23.48 -12.30 5.66
N VAL A 21 24.14 -13.38 5.26
CA VAL A 21 23.63 -14.30 4.24
C VAL A 21 22.35 -15.00 4.72
N GLY A 22 22.34 -15.52 5.96
CA GLY A 22 21.16 -16.17 6.53
C GLY A 22 19.94 -15.25 6.59
N PHE A 23 20.14 -14.00 7.00
CA PHE A 23 19.09 -12.99 7.02
C PHE A 23 18.58 -12.65 5.61
N GLY A 24 19.51 -12.49 4.64
CA GLY A 24 19.15 -12.27 3.23
C GLY A 24 18.32 -13.42 2.63
N VAL A 25 18.66 -14.67 2.95
CA VAL A 25 17.91 -15.85 2.51
C VAL A 25 16.51 -15.87 3.12
N LEU A 26 16.36 -15.58 4.41
CA LEU A 26 15.05 -15.51 5.08
C LEU A 26 14.15 -14.45 4.45
N LEU A 27 14.65 -13.22 4.27
CA LEU A 27 13.88 -12.15 3.63
C LEU A 27 13.53 -12.48 2.18
N GLY A 28 14.45 -13.11 1.44
CA GLY A 28 14.20 -13.57 0.08
C GLY A 28 13.07 -14.61 0.03
N PHE A 29 13.09 -15.55 0.96
CA PHE A 29 12.06 -16.58 1.08
C PHE A 29 10.69 -16.00 1.46
N GLU A 30 10.64 -15.08 2.42
CA GLU A 30 9.41 -14.36 2.79
C GLU A 30 8.85 -13.57 1.62
N ALA A 31 9.70 -12.83 0.90
CA ALA A 31 9.29 -12.07 -0.28
C ALA A 31 8.77 -12.98 -1.41
N TRP A 32 9.37 -14.15 -1.60
CA TRP A 32 8.90 -15.14 -2.57
C TRP A 32 7.55 -15.73 -2.17
N ARG A 33 7.39 -16.14 -0.90
CA ARG A 33 6.13 -16.63 -0.34
C ARG A 33 5.03 -15.58 -0.43
N ALA A 34 5.32 -14.33 -0.10
CA ALA A 34 4.37 -13.22 -0.17
C ALA A 34 3.84 -13.04 -1.59
N ARG A 35 4.70 -13.09 -2.61
CA ARG A 35 4.27 -13.00 -4.03
C ARG A 35 3.35 -14.14 -4.44
N GLN A 36 3.56 -15.35 -3.90
CA GLN A 36 2.70 -16.49 -4.20
C GLN A 36 1.36 -16.44 -3.46
N VAL A 37 1.35 -15.98 -2.21
CA VAL A 37 0.13 -15.93 -1.38
C VAL A 37 -0.76 -14.76 -1.76
N ILE A 38 -0.18 -13.58 -1.99
CA ILE A 38 -0.95 -12.36 -2.36
C ILE A 38 -1.42 -12.46 -3.82
N GLY A 39 -0.64 -13.09 -4.68
CA GLY A 39 -0.93 -13.17 -6.12
C GLY A 39 -0.86 -11.80 -6.80
N ARG A 40 -1.21 -11.76 -8.09
CA ARG A 40 -1.44 -10.50 -8.80
C ARG A 40 -2.94 -10.18 -8.73
N PRO A 41 -3.34 -8.95 -8.43
CA PRO A 41 -4.74 -8.56 -8.54
C PRO A 41 -5.22 -8.82 -9.97
N THR A 42 -6.16 -9.74 -10.14
CA THR A 42 -6.74 -10.10 -11.45
C THR A 42 -8.01 -9.33 -11.76
N ALA A 43 -8.68 -8.79 -10.74
CA ALA A 43 -9.88 -7.99 -10.91
C ALA A 43 -9.51 -6.53 -11.20
N GLN A 44 -10.21 -5.96 -12.19
CA GLN A 44 -10.12 -4.53 -12.47
C GLN A 44 -10.69 -3.74 -11.27
N PRO A 45 -10.04 -2.64 -10.84
CA PRO A 45 -10.55 -1.84 -9.75
C PRO A 45 -11.92 -1.24 -10.11
N PRO A 46 -12.81 -1.02 -9.13
CA PRO A 46 -14.13 -0.45 -9.39
C PRO A 46 -14.03 1.00 -9.87
N HIS A 47 -14.96 1.41 -10.73
CA HIS A 47 -15.10 2.82 -11.11
C HIS A 47 -15.68 3.64 -9.94
N THR A 48 -14.83 4.44 -9.29
CA THR A 48 -15.24 5.26 -8.14
C THR A 48 -15.68 6.66 -8.51
N ASP A 49 -15.58 7.06 -9.78
CA ASP A 49 -16.02 8.37 -10.27
C ASP A 49 -17.51 8.62 -10.02
N GLY A 50 -17.84 9.91 -9.91
CA GLY A 50 -19.21 10.40 -9.85
C GLY A 50 -19.56 11.11 -8.54
N ARG A 51 -20.87 11.30 -8.34
CA ARG A 51 -21.39 12.13 -7.25
C ARG A 51 -21.75 11.31 -6.01
N TYR A 52 -21.25 11.75 -4.86
CA TYR A 52 -21.54 11.18 -3.54
C TYR A 52 -22.32 12.16 -2.67
N GLY A 53 -23.24 11.59 -1.89
CA GLY A 53 -24.12 12.32 -0.98
C GLY A 53 -25.20 13.16 -1.66
N LYS A 54 -25.99 13.83 -0.83
CA LYS A 54 -27.08 14.72 -1.23
C LYS A 54 -26.96 16.00 -0.41
N GLY A 55 -27.35 17.13 -0.99
CA GLY A 55 -27.21 18.43 -0.34
C GLY A 55 -27.55 19.56 -1.27
N ARG A 56 -27.65 20.78 -0.72
CA ARG A 56 -27.90 21.99 -1.48
C ARG A 56 -26.58 22.73 -1.71
N GLY A 57 -26.44 23.36 -2.87
CA GLY A 57 -25.25 24.13 -3.24
C GLY A 57 -24.33 23.42 -4.23
N ALA A 58 -23.31 24.14 -4.70
CA ALA A 58 -22.38 23.63 -5.70
C ALA A 58 -21.63 22.39 -5.16
N PRO A 59 -21.35 21.38 -5.98
CA PRO A 59 -20.59 20.21 -5.54
C PRO A 59 -19.17 20.58 -5.10
N VAL A 60 -18.65 19.87 -4.09
CA VAL A 60 -17.22 19.88 -3.78
C VAL A 60 -16.52 18.91 -4.72
N ARG A 61 -15.38 19.29 -5.31
CA ARG A 61 -14.62 18.40 -6.20
C ARG A 61 -13.53 17.70 -5.41
N LEU A 62 -13.48 16.38 -5.49
CA LEU A 62 -12.48 15.53 -4.87
C LEU A 62 -11.69 14.78 -5.94
N LEU A 63 -10.39 15.08 -6.05
CA LEU A 63 -9.47 14.29 -6.85
C LEU A 63 -8.86 13.20 -5.97
N VAL A 64 -9.00 11.95 -6.37
CA VAL A 64 -8.33 10.81 -5.76
C VAL A 64 -7.19 10.40 -6.68
N ALA A 65 -5.96 10.44 -6.15
CA ALA A 65 -4.75 10.08 -6.86
C ALA A 65 -3.90 9.18 -5.97
N GLY A 66 -3.23 8.20 -6.58
CA GLY A 66 -2.43 7.22 -5.87
C GLY A 66 -2.21 5.97 -6.72
N ASP A 67 -1.96 4.88 -6.02
CA ASP A 67 -1.72 3.55 -6.57
C ASP A 67 -2.94 2.64 -6.37
N SER A 68 -2.68 1.34 -6.21
CA SER A 68 -3.69 0.31 -6.07
C SER A 68 -4.65 0.51 -4.89
N LEU A 69 -4.21 1.13 -3.79
CA LEU A 69 -5.08 1.41 -2.65
C LEU A 69 -6.12 2.48 -2.99
N ALA A 70 -5.68 3.52 -3.70
CA ALA A 70 -6.56 4.59 -4.17
C ALA A 70 -7.47 4.11 -5.32
N ALA A 71 -7.00 3.16 -6.14
CA ALA A 71 -7.81 2.52 -7.18
C ALA A 71 -8.93 1.65 -6.59
N GLY A 72 -8.71 1.03 -5.42
CA GLY A 72 -9.69 0.18 -4.75
C GLY A 72 -9.62 -1.28 -5.17
N TYR A 73 -8.43 -1.84 -5.36
CA TYR A 73 -8.30 -3.26 -5.68
C TYR A 73 -8.85 -4.16 -4.57
N GLY A 74 -9.61 -5.16 -4.97
CA GLY A 74 -10.12 -6.21 -4.07
C GLY A 74 -11.34 -5.81 -3.23
N VAL A 75 -11.95 -4.65 -3.49
CA VAL A 75 -13.14 -4.17 -2.77
C VAL A 75 -14.22 -3.70 -3.74
N GLN A 76 -15.46 -3.59 -3.26
CA GLN A 76 -16.54 -2.98 -4.02
C GLN A 76 -16.44 -1.45 -4.03
N ARG A 77 -17.13 -0.80 -4.98
CA ARG A 77 -17.11 0.65 -5.14
C ARG A 77 -17.39 1.39 -3.83
N GLU A 78 -18.39 0.97 -3.09
CA GLU A 78 -18.86 1.58 -1.84
C GLU A 78 -17.86 1.42 -0.69
N GLU A 79 -17.01 0.40 -0.76
CA GLU A 79 -16.00 0.05 0.23
C GLU A 79 -14.65 0.72 -0.06
N THR A 80 -14.52 1.42 -1.20
CA THR A 80 -13.30 2.14 -1.54
C THR A 80 -13.05 3.31 -0.59
N ILE A 81 -11.76 3.62 -0.38
CA ILE A 81 -11.34 4.81 0.38
C ILE A 81 -11.96 6.07 -0.24
N ALA A 82 -12.00 6.14 -1.58
CA ALA A 82 -12.62 7.23 -2.32
C ALA A 82 -14.10 7.41 -1.94
N ALA A 83 -14.90 6.34 -1.96
CA ALA A 83 -16.31 6.38 -1.61
C ALA A 83 -16.54 6.73 -0.14
N GLY A 84 -15.76 6.16 0.79
CA GLY A 84 -15.84 6.45 2.21
C GLY A 84 -15.55 7.93 2.52
N VAL A 85 -14.43 8.44 2.00
CA VAL A 85 -14.04 9.84 2.17
C VAL A 85 -15.07 10.79 1.53
N ALA A 86 -15.52 10.50 0.31
CA ALA A 86 -16.50 11.34 -0.38
C ALA A 86 -17.85 11.37 0.34
N THR A 87 -18.30 10.24 0.88
CA THR A 87 -19.56 10.14 1.63
C THR A 87 -19.49 10.94 2.92
N GLU A 88 -18.41 10.78 3.70
CA GLU A 88 -18.24 11.50 4.96
C GLU A 88 -18.03 13.00 4.73
N LEU A 89 -17.29 13.37 3.68
CA LEU A 89 -17.11 14.76 3.29
C LEU A 89 -18.45 15.39 2.87
N ALA A 90 -19.27 14.70 2.08
CA ALA A 90 -20.58 15.18 1.69
C ALA A 90 -21.50 15.36 2.91
N ARG A 91 -21.43 14.43 3.87
CA ARG A 91 -22.18 14.50 5.13
C ARG A 91 -21.81 15.72 5.96
N ARG A 92 -20.50 16.00 6.12
CA ARG A 92 -20.01 17.15 6.91
C ARG A 92 -20.18 18.48 6.20
N ALA A 93 -20.02 18.52 4.88
CA ALA A 93 -20.15 19.74 4.10
C ALA A 93 -21.61 20.10 3.78
N HIS A 94 -22.57 19.19 4.03
CA HIS A 94 -23.97 19.29 3.62
C HIS A 94 -24.16 19.61 2.12
N ARG A 95 -23.17 19.22 1.31
CA ARG A 95 -23.06 19.46 -0.14
C ARG A 95 -22.67 18.16 -0.83
N PRO A 96 -23.14 17.91 -2.06
CA PRO A 96 -22.67 16.75 -2.83
C PRO A 96 -21.17 16.86 -3.12
N VAL A 97 -20.51 15.72 -3.30
CA VAL A 97 -19.08 15.63 -3.66
C VAL A 97 -18.96 14.94 -5.01
N ASP A 98 -18.34 15.60 -5.99
CA ASP A 98 -17.98 15.01 -7.29
C ASP A 98 -16.56 14.46 -7.22
N VAL A 99 -16.43 13.15 -7.39
CA VAL A 99 -15.18 12.42 -7.32
C VAL A 99 -14.65 12.15 -8.72
N ALA A 100 -13.35 12.39 -8.90
CA ALA A 100 -12.55 11.91 -10.04
C ALA A 100 -11.36 11.11 -9.50
N ASN A 101 -11.24 9.85 -9.89
CA ASN A 101 -10.17 8.96 -9.49
C ASN A 101 -9.23 8.70 -10.67
N VAL A 102 -7.97 9.13 -10.52
CA VAL A 102 -6.92 8.94 -11.52
C VAL A 102 -5.90 7.87 -11.11
N ALA A 103 -6.15 7.15 -10.02
CA ALA A 103 -5.31 6.06 -9.54
C ALA A 103 -5.31 4.84 -10.48
N LYS A 104 -4.31 3.96 -10.33
CA LYS A 104 -4.05 2.82 -11.21
C LYS A 104 -3.93 1.50 -10.45
#